data_AF-A0A7X7TXS8-F1
#
_entry.id   AF-A0A7X7TXS8-F1
#
_cell.length_a   1.000
_cell.length_b   1.000
_cell.length_c   1.000
_cell.angle_alpha   90.00
_cell.angle_beta   90.00
_cell.angle_gamma   90.00
#
_symmetry.space_group_name_H-M   'P 1'
#
loop_
_entity.id
_entity.type
_entity.pdbx_description
1 polymer ?
#
loop_
_entity_poly.entity_id
_entity_poly.type
_entity_poly.pdbx_seq_one_letter_code
_entity_poly.pdbx_strand_id
1 'polypeptide(L)'
;DLLPWDGPDYGLDEQWARIHPYGQEVKAGQWTDLAVKILNHSPTPGTFTVTLHAPEGCEIEPTTASGAAAPGREIELPFRLRANTLPTGSLGVVTADIRTGAWDLRQWCESLVKLVP
;
A
#
# COMPACT_ATOMS: atom_id res chain seq x y z
N ASP A 1 -11.80 6.08 25.37
CA ASP A 1 -10.72 6.27 24.39
C ASP A 1 -10.95 7.45 23.50
N LEU A 2 -9.86 8.09 23.06
CA LEU A 2 -9.85 9.22 22.13
C LEU A 2 -9.83 8.78 20.65
N LEU A 3 -9.43 7.54 20.39
CA LEU A 3 -9.36 6.96 19.05
C LEU A 3 -10.20 5.67 19.03
N PRO A 4 -10.87 5.33 17.92
CA PRO A 4 -11.70 4.13 17.82
C PRO A 4 -10.87 2.83 17.71
N TRP A 5 -9.55 2.90 17.88
CA TRP A 5 -8.60 1.84 17.59
C TRP A 5 -8.17 1.07 18.85
N ASP A 6 -7.93 -0.23 18.69
CA ASP A 6 -7.50 -1.14 19.76
C ASP A 6 -6.00 -0.99 20.14
N GLY A 7 -5.28 -0.12 19.41
CA GLY A 7 -3.95 0.39 19.74
C GLY A 7 -3.86 1.89 19.42
N PRO A 8 -3.40 2.76 20.35
CA PRO A 8 -3.34 4.20 20.13
C PRO A 8 -2.36 4.58 19.01
N ASP A 9 -1.35 3.75 18.76
CA ASP A 9 -0.28 4.02 17.81
C ASP A 9 -0.76 3.99 16.35
N TYR A 10 -1.90 3.36 16.04
CA TYR A 10 -2.53 3.47 14.71
C TYR A 10 -2.87 4.92 14.32
N GLY A 11 -3.01 5.82 15.30
CA GLY A 11 -3.26 7.23 15.11
C GLY A 11 -2.06 8.15 15.19
N LEU A 12 -0.91 7.62 15.59
CA LEU A 12 0.29 8.40 15.88
C LEU A 12 1.42 8.04 14.91
N ASP A 13 1.56 6.76 14.57
CA ASP A 13 2.57 6.26 13.66
C ASP A 13 2.06 6.30 12.22
N GLU A 14 2.28 7.40 11.50
CA GLU A 14 1.88 7.53 10.09
C GLU A 14 2.51 6.47 9.16
N GLN A 15 3.55 5.74 9.62
CA GLN A 15 4.27 4.75 8.83
C GLN A 15 3.89 3.30 9.17
N TRP A 16 2.91 3.09 10.07
CA TRP A 16 2.43 1.75 10.42
C TRP A 16 1.93 0.98 9.19
N ALA A 17 1.44 1.69 8.18
CA ALA A 17 1.22 1.14 6.86
C ALA A 17 1.74 2.04 5.75
N ARG A 18 2.54 1.48 4.84
CA ARG A 18 3.19 2.25 3.77
C ARG A 18 3.40 1.41 2.52
N ILE A 19 3.35 2.06 1.36
CA ILE A 19 3.79 1.46 0.09
C ILE A 19 5.32 1.63 -0.02
N HIS A 20 6.02 0.57 -0.39
CA HIS A 20 7.46 0.54 -0.55
C HIS A 20 7.85 -0.04 -1.93
N PRO A 21 8.78 0.59 -2.67
CA PRO A 21 9.38 1.90 -2.40
C PRO A 21 8.35 3.05 -2.40
N TYR A 22 8.61 4.12 -1.63
CA TYR A 22 7.74 5.31 -1.66
C TYR A 22 7.82 6.03 -3.01
N GLY A 23 8.99 6.06 -3.64
CA GLY A 23 9.21 6.62 -4.96
C GLY A 23 10.02 5.67 -5.82
N GLN A 24 9.58 5.41 -7.04
CA GLN A 24 10.35 4.60 -7.98
C GLN A 24 10.17 5.02 -9.43
N GLU A 25 11.21 4.76 -10.22
CA GLU A 25 11.16 4.90 -11.67
C GLU A 25 10.61 3.62 -12.28
N VAL A 26 9.66 3.76 -13.20
CA VAL A 26 9.03 2.64 -13.92
C VAL A 26 9.27 2.80 -15.41
N LYS A 27 9.37 1.69 -16.13
CA LYS A 27 9.51 1.66 -17.60
C LYS A 27 8.21 1.22 -18.25
N ALA A 28 7.87 1.83 -19.37
CA ALA A 28 6.66 1.49 -20.11
C ALA A 28 6.67 0.00 -20.52
N GLY A 29 5.55 -0.68 -20.29
CA GLY A 29 5.35 -2.10 -20.60
C GLY A 29 6.07 -3.08 -19.67
N GLN A 30 6.87 -2.62 -18.71
CA GLN A 30 7.59 -3.49 -17.77
C GLN A 30 6.87 -3.58 -16.43
N TRP A 31 6.84 -4.79 -15.87
CA TRP A 31 6.42 -5.00 -14.48
C TRP A 31 7.52 -4.51 -13.53
N THR A 32 7.11 -3.74 -12.53
CA THR A 32 7.98 -3.26 -11.46
C THR A 32 7.34 -3.64 -10.13
N ASP A 33 8.15 -4.10 -9.19
CA ASP A 33 7.65 -4.57 -7.89
C ASP A 33 7.34 -3.39 -6.97
N LEU A 34 6.32 -3.58 -6.14
CA LEU A 34 6.00 -2.75 -5.00
C LEU A 34 5.43 -3.64 -3.89
N ALA A 35 5.45 -3.15 -2.67
CA ALA A 35 4.85 -3.87 -1.57
C ALA A 35 4.12 -2.92 -0.63
N VAL A 36 3.08 -3.41 0.03
CA VAL A 36 2.51 -2.71 1.17
C VAL A 36 3.01 -3.37 2.44
N LYS A 37 3.73 -2.60 3.24
CA LYS A 37 4.25 -2.99 4.54
C LYS A 37 3.27 -2.55 5.61
N ILE A 38 2.92 -3.44 6.52
CA ILE A 38 1.94 -3.19 7.58
C ILE A 38 2.47 -3.71 8.91
N LEU A 39 2.64 -2.82 9.89
CA LEU A 39 2.93 -3.11 11.28
C LEU A 39 1.62 -3.25 12.06
N ASN A 40 1.45 -4.39 12.73
CA ASN A 40 0.31 -4.61 13.61
C ASN A 40 0.56 -4.01 15.00
N HIS A 41 -0.03 -2.86 15.29
CA HIS A 41 -0.03 -2.23 16.62
C HIS A 41 -1.07 -2.82 17.58
N SER A 42 -2.01 -3.66 17.12
CA SER A 42 -2.94 -4.35 18.01
C SER A 42 -2.20 -5.33 18.92
N PRO A 43 -2.62 -5.48 20.20
CA PRO A 43 -2.12 -6.54 21.07
C PRO A 43 -2.58 -7.95 20.63
N THR A 44 -3.40 -8.07 19.59
CA THR A 44 -3.90 -9.34 19.06
C THR A 44 -3.53 -9.55 17.58
N PRO A 45 -3.43 -10.81 17.10
CA PRO A 45 -3.20 -11.06 15.68
C PRO A 45 -4.32 -10.46 14.82
N GLY A 46 -3.95 -9.79 13.73
CA GLY A 46 -4.89 -9.16 12.79
C GLY A 46 -4.69 -9.65 11.36
N THR A 47 -5.78 -9.71 10.60
CA THR A 47 -5.70 -9.90 9.14
C THR A 47 -5.93 -8.57 8.45
N PHE A 48 -4.97 -8.16 7.63
CA PHE A 48 -5.02 -6.93 6.86
C PHE A 48 -5.30 -7.28 5.41
N THR A 49 -6.25 -6.59 4.80
CA THR A 49 -6.54 -6.67 3.37
C THR A 49 -6.22 -5.33 2.74
N VAL A 50 -5.35 -5.36 1.74
CA VAL A 50 -4.90 -4.19 0.98
C VAL A 50 -5.49 -4.24 -0.41
N THR A 51 -6.04 -3.11 -0.86
CA THR A 51 -6.39 -2.91 -2.28
C THR A 51 -5.62 -1.73 -2.82
N LEU A 52 -4.85 -1.94 -3.89
CA LEU A 52 -4.10 -0.89 -4.53
C LEU A 52 -4.87 -0.28 -5.71
N HIS A 53 -4.79 1.03 -5.81
CA HIS A 53 -5.35 1.81 -6.91
C HIS A 53 -4.21 2.36 -7.76
N ALA A 54 -4.18 1.94 -9.02
CA ALA A 54 -3.18 2.39 -9.98
C ALA A 54 -3.53 3.80 -10.51
N PRO A 55 -2.53 4.61 -10.86
CA PRO A 55 -2.78 5.80 -11.67
C PRO A 55 -3.34 5.41 -13.04
N GLU A 56 -4.04 6.33 -13.70
CA GLU A 56 -4.59 6.09 -15.04
C GLU A 56 -3.48 5.68 -16.02
N GLY A 57 -3.75 4.63 -16.81
CA GLY A 57 -2.77 4.07 -17.75
C GLY A 57 -1.77 3.09 -17.14
N CYS A 58 -1.92 2.74 -15.85
CA CYS A 58 -1.22 1.65 -15.19
C CYS A 58 -2.12 0.46 -14.87
N GLU A 59 -1.50 -0.70 -14.72
CA GLU A 59 -2.09 -1.93 -14.21
C GLU A 59 -1.36 -2.38 -12.94
N ILE A 60 -2.08 -3.01 -12.01
CA ILE A 60 -1.53 -3.59 -10.78
C ILE A 60 -1.95 -5.05 -10.66
N GLU A 61 -1.02 -5.89 -10.22
CA GLU A 61 -1.28 -7.30 -9.92
C GLU A 61 -0.59 -7.78 -8.62
N PRO A 62 -1.30 -8.51 -7.74
CA PRO A 62 -2.76 -8.57 -7.70
C PRO A 62 -3.35 -7.20 -7.34
N THR A 63 -4.60 -6.87 -7.67
CA THR A 63 -5.19 -5.60 -7.21
C THR A 63 -5.45 -5.61 -5.70
N THR A 64 -5.70 -6.79 -5.12
CA THR A 64 -5.98 -6.99 -3.69
C THR A 64 -5.16 -8.14 -3.15
N ALA A 65 -4.60 -7.97 -1.95
CA ALA A 65 -3.89 -9.02 -1.21
C ALA A 65 -4.24 -8.95 0.28
N SER A 66 -4.15 -10.09 0.98
CA SER A 66 -4.39 -10.15 2.42
C SER A 66 -3.29 -10.92 3.13
N GLY A 67 -2.99 -10.54 4.37
CA GLY A 67 -2.01 -11.24 5.21
C GLY A 67 -2.30 -11.08 6.69
N ALA A 68 -1.91 -12.09 7.46
CA ALA A 68 -2.03 -12.09 8.92
C ALA A 68 -0.73 -11.61 9.56
N ALA A 69 -0.83 -10.66 10.49
CA ALA A 69 0.28 -10.16 11.27
C ALA A 69 0.06 -10.45 12.76
N ALA A 70 1.05 -11.06 13.41
CA ALA A 70 1.07 -11.18 14.86
C ALA A 70 1.26 -9.80 15.52
N PRO A 71 0.92 -9.64 16.82
CA PRO A 71 1.13 -8.39 17.55
C PRO A 71 2.57 -7.88 17.44
N GLY A 72 2.75 -6.60 17.13
CA GLY A 72 4.06 -5.96 17.00
C GLY A 72 4.91 -6.49 15.84
N ARG A 73 4.31 -7.19 14.86
CA ARG A 73 5.02 -7.69 13.68
C ARG A 73 4.61 -6.94 12.43
N GLU A 74 5.60 -6.67 11.59
CA GLU A 74 5.40 -6.17 10.23
C GLU A 74 5.21 -7.34 9.27
N ILE A 75 4.23 -7.21 8.37
CA ILE A 75 4.06 -8.07 7.19
C ILE A 75 4.29 -7.26 5.92
N GLU A 76 4.63 -7.96 4.86
CA GLU A 76 4.82 -7.39 3.53
C GLU A 76 3.89 -8.12 2.55
N LEU A 77 3.03 -7.34 1.87
CA LEU A 77 2.13 -7.83 0.83
C LEU A 77 2.69 -7.41 -0.53
N PRO A 78 3.13 -8.37 -1.38
CA PRO A 78 3.76 -8.05 -2.65
C PRO A 78 2.74 -7.72 -3.74
N PHE A 79 3.12 -6.77 -4.59
CA PHE A 79 2.38 -6.27 -5.72
C PHE A 79 3.35 -6.00 -6.87
N ARG A 80 2.83 -5.90 -8.10
CA ARG A 80 3.56 -5.39 -9.25
C ARG A 80 2.72 -4.38 -10.00
N LEU A 81 3.36 -3.37 -10.56
CA LEU A 81 2.75 -2.34 -11.40
C LEU A 81 3.39 -2.33 -12.78
N ARG A 82 2.57 -2.08 -13.80
CA ARG A 82 3.02 -1.87 -15.17
C ARG A 82 2.37 -0.62 -15.74
N ALA A 83 3.18 0.30 -16.25
CA ALA A 83 2.70 1.48 -16.96
C ALA A 83 2.53 1.15 -18.46
N ASN A 84 1.33 1.30 -19.00
CA ASN A 84 1.02 0.97 -20.39
C ASN A 84 0.89 2.21 -21.26
N THR A 85 0.19 3.24 -20.79
CA THR A 85 -0.17 4.41 -21.62
C THR A 85 0.23 5.75 -21.02
N LEU A 86 0.94 5.76 -19.89
CA LEU A 86 1.48 6.99 -19.30
C LEU A 86 2.52 7.61 -20.25
N PRO A 87 2.52 8.93 -20.48
CA PRO A 87 3.59 9.62 -21.19
C PRO A 87 4.91 9.60 -20.41
N THR A 88 6.05 9.45 -21.10
CA THR A 88 7.38 9.53 -20.47
C THR A 88 7.54 10.85 -19.71
N GLY A 89 8.09 10.79 -18.50
CA GLY A 89 8.23 11.94 -17.60
C GLY A 89 7.02 12.18 -16.69
N SER A 90 5.92 11.45 -16.87
CA SER A 90 4.74 11.56 -16.00
C SER A 90 5.02 11.04 -14.59
N LEU A 91 4.40 11.69 -13.61
CA LEU A 91 4.36 11.26 -12.22
C LEU A 91 2.96 10.72 -11.91
N GLY A 92 2.87 9.46 -11.51
CA GLY A 92 1.64 8.81 -11.06
C GLY A 92 1.66 8.59 -9.55
N VAL A 93 0.47 8.57 -8.95
CA VAL A 93 0.27 8.23 -7.53
C VAL A 93 -0.45 6.89 -7.46
N VAL A 94 0.13 5.94 -6.72
CA VAL A 94 -0.53 4.69 -6.34
C VAL A 94 -1.02 4.87 -4.92
N THR A 95 -2.28 4.53 -4.63
CA THR A 95 -2.83 4.60 -3.26
C THR A 95 -3.28 3.23 -2.78
N ALA A 96 -3.30 3.03 -1.46
CA ALA A 96 -3.71 1.79 -0.82
C ALA A 96 -4.92 2.00 0.09
N ASP A 97 -5.98 1.22 -0.14
CA ASP A 97 -7.01 1.00 0.89
C ASP A 97 -6.53 -0.09 1.85
N ILE A 98 -6.76 0.08 3.15
CA ILE A 98 -6.39 -0.90 4.18
C ILE A 98 -7.62 -1.25 5.00
N ARG A 99 -7.99 -2.53 4.99
CA ARG A 99 -9.08 -3.09 5.78
C ARG A 99 -8.55 -4.03 6.84
N THR A 100 -9.01 -3.89 8.08
CA THR A 100 -8.73 -4.80 9.18
C THR A 100 -9.89 -4.75 10.18
N GLY A 101 -10.38 -5.91 10.64
CA GLY A 101 -11.56 -5.98 11.50
C GLY A 101 -12.75 -5.22 10.91
N ALA A 102 -13.25 -4.23 11.66
CA ALA A 102 -14.37 -3.38 11.25
C ALA A 102 -13.93 -2.10 10.49
N TRP A 103 -12.63 -1.88 10.31
CA TRP A 103 -12.10 -0.65 9.73
C TRP A 103 -11.82 -0.79 8.24
N ASP A 104 -12.13 0.27 7.50
CA ASP A 104 -11.93 0.40 6.05
C ASP A 104 -11.31 1.77 5.77
N LEU A 105 -9.98 1.82 5.77
CA LEU A 105 -9.20 3.05 5.61
C LEU A 105 -8.92 3.26 4.12
N ARG A 106 -9.60 4.22 3.51
CA ARG A 106 -9.51 4.48 2.06
C ARG A 106 -8.32 5.37 1.73
N GLN A 107 -7.55 4.98 0.72
CA GLN A 107 -6.37 5.71 0.23
C GLN A 107 -5.45 6.15 1.37
N TRP A 108 -5.23 5.25 2.33
CA TRP A 108 -4.55 5.53 3.60
C TRP A 108 -3.08 5.93 3.41
N CYS A 109 -2.41 5.26 2.48
CA CYS A 109 -1.03 5.59 2.13
C CYS A 109 -0.80 5.49 0.62
N GLU A 110 0.27 6.14 0.17
CA GLU A 110 0.59 6.29 -1.23
C GLU A 110 2.06 5.97 -1.57
N SER A 111 2.32 5.83 -2.87
CA SER A 111 3.66 5.90 -3.46
C SER A 111 3.62 6.66 -4.78
N LEU A 112 4.79 7.12 -5.20
CA LEU A 112 5.03 7.85 -6.42
C LEU A 112 5.74 6.95 -7.45
N VAL A 113 5.19 6.92 -8.66
CA VAL A 113 5.82 6.24 -9.80
C VAL A 113 6.13 7.26 -10.88
N LYS A 114 7.40 7.33 -11.29
CA LYS A 114 7.83 8.22 -12.37
C LYS A 114 8.13 7.41 -13.61
N LEU A 115 7.43 7.66 -14.70
CA LEU A 115 7.72 6.97 -15.96
C LEU A 115 9.00 7.52 -16.57
N VAL A 116 9.97 6.65 -16.81
CA VAL A 116 11.22 6.96 -17.48
C VAL A 116 11.26 6.33 -18.89
N PRO A 117 12.14 6.80 -19.78
CA PRO A 117 12.31 6.22 -21.11
C PRO A 117 12.60 4.71 -21.10
#